data_AF-B0JI88-F1
#
_entry.id   AF-B0JI88-F1
#
_cell.length_a   1.000
_cell.length_b   1.000
_cell.length_c   1.000
_cell.angle_alpha   90.00
_cell.angle_beta   90.00
_cell.angle_gamma   90.00
#
_symmetry.space_group_name_H-M   'P 1'
#
loop_
_entity.id
_entity.type
_entity.pdbx_description
1 polymer ?
#
loop_
_entity_poly.entity_id
_entity_poly.type
_entity_poly.pdbx_seq_one_letter_code
_entity_poly.pdbx_strand_id
1 'polypeptide(L)'
;METEKYDKNSNPSLGYYPEPGWEWQKPEPKTYLVEHDLAKYARAWILNLVEFVHWLPFVPTFILSFIIFQHSSNLHLLLGSDIQVFLVLLSPLVQTFGGLMGITMHEYEGWQVVFFQNPLDTDFKIKDCNNEWLREVAYKLLFFLQGAGLLAFSLGVFGINKITLAFAAISAIIAFIGPQNPKATFYVNEQPVFPLSVSMSIVFIVNAVVNFFAYFHLFDTALATANLPIVLAGVAPALLMLGGVIEGVIAESTFNQWWHFIAVIFLNLGMIVQIYFFGLLW
;
A
#
# COMPACT_ATOMS: atom_id res chain seq x y z
N MET A 1 27.43 -25.99 -12.30
CA MET A 1 27.99 -24.75 -11.74
C MET A 1 28.35 -23.88 -12.93
N GLU A 2 27.39 -23.12 -13.43
CA GLU A 2 27.71 -22.03 -14.33
C GLU A 2 28.31 -20.91 -13.49
N THR A 3 29.55 -20.58 -13.83
CA THR A 3 30.33 -19.49 -13.26
C THR A 3 29.60 -18.16 -13.49
N GLU A 4 29.37 -17.42 -12.41
CA GLU A 4 28.80 -16.09 -12.38
C GLU A 4 29.38 -15.17 -13.47
N LYS A 5 28.50 -14.59 -14.30
CA LYS A 5 28.81 -13.38 -15.07
C LYS A 5 28.89 -12.18 -14.11
N TYR A 6 29.91 -12.15 -13.26
CA TYR A 6 30.26 -10.93 -12.55
C TYR A 6 30.98 -10.00 -13.53
N ASP A 7 30.31 -8.94 -13.97
CA ASP A 7 30.98 -7.88 -14.72
C ASP A 7 31.91 -7.12 -13.76
N LYS A 8 33.22 -7.34 -13.90
CA LYS A 8 34.27 -6.68 -13.12
C LYS A 8 34.28 -5.16 -13.33
N ASN A 9 33.58 -4.66 -14.36
CA ASN A 9 33.39 -3.24 -14.62
C ASN A 9 32.07 -2.70 -14.05
N SER A 10 31.30 -3.51 -13.31
CA SER A 10 30.11 -3.02 -12.62
C SER A 10 30.50 -1.90 -11.65
N ASN A 11 29.95 -0.72 -11.87
CA ASN A 11 30.19 0.44 -11.04
C ASN A 11 28.89 0.80 -10.32
N PRO A 12 28.79 0.61 -8.99
CA PRO A 12 27.57 0.93 -8.24
C PRO A 12 27.26 2.44 -8.21
N SER A 13 28.19 3.29 -8.64
CA SER A 13 27.96 4.73 -8.80
C SER A 13 27.31 5.11 -10.14
N LEU A 14 27.25 4.20 -11.11
CA LEU A 14 26.54 4.42 -12.37
C LEU A 14 25.10 3.91 -12.20
N GLY A 15 24.18 4.83 -11.97
CA GLY A 15 22.77 4.54 -11.75
C GLY A 15 21.97 4.34 -13.03
N TYR A 16 20.71 3.94 -12.88
CA TYR A 16 19.72 3.91 -13.97
C TYR A 16 19.29 5.32 -14.42
N TYR A 17 19.52 6.32 -13.57
CA TYR A 17 19.17 7.73 -13.80
C TYR A 17 20.17 8.45 -14.73
N PRO A 18 19.73 9.51 -15.43
CA PRO A 18 20.60 10.34 -16.28
C PRO A 18 21.75 11.01 -15.51
N GLU A 19 22.81 11.43 -16.21
CA GLU A 19 23.86 12.32 -15.68
C GLU A 19 23.74 13.74 -16.26
N PRO A 20 23.72 14.82 -15.44
CA PRO A 20 23.65 14.80 -13.97
C PRO A 20 22.33 14.18 -13.51
N GLY A 21 22.33 13.53 -12.34
CA GLY A 21 21.15 12.85 -11.78
C GLY A 21 20.38 13.72 -10.82
N TRP A 22 19.76 14.80 -11.30
CA TRP A 22 18.83 15.56 -10.47
C TRP A 22 17.56 14.74 -10.22
N GLU A 23 16.98 14.83 -9.02
CA GLU A 23 15.77 14.06 -8.65
C GLU A 23 14.60 14.21 -9.62
N TRP A 24 14.46 15.41 -10.24
CA TRP A 24 13.40 15.67 -11.21
C TRP A 24 13.68 15.10 -12.61
N GLN A 25 14.88 14.59 -12.87
CA GLN A 25 15.19 13.89 -14.10
C GLN A 25 14.87 12.42 -13.91
N LYS A 26 14.04 11.89 -14.80
CA LYS A 26 13.64 10.49 -14.79
C LYS A 26 14.30 9.75 -15.96
N PRO A 27 14.53 8.44 -15.85
CA PRO A 27 15.11 7.66 -16.92
C PRO A 27 14.24 7.72 -18.18
N GLU A 28 14.87 7.52 -19.33
CA GLU A 28 14.13 7.38 -20.60
C GLU A 28 13.11 6.24 -20.51
N PRO A 29 11.99 6.32 -21.25
CA PRO A 29 10.99 5.27 -21.27
C PRO A 29 11.61 3.89 -21.57
N LYS A 30 11.24 2.89 -20.76
CA LYS A 30 11.71 1.51 -20.95
C LYS A 30 11.36 0.98 -22.34
N THR A 31 12.20 0.09 -22.87
CA THR A 31 12.05 -0.48 -24.23
C THR A 31 10.63 -1.02 -24.46
N TYR A 32 10.09 -1.77 -23.48
CA TYR A 32 8.73 -2.31 -23.55
C TYR A 32 7.67 -1.21 -23.81
N LEU A 33 7.77 -0.07 -23.14
CA LEU A 33 6.81 1.04 -23.32
C LEU A 33 6.92 1.68 -24.70
N VAL A 34 8.13 1.74 -25.25
CA VAL A 34 8.36 2.30 -26.60
C VAL A 34 7.75 1.39 -27.66
N GLU A 35 8.01 0.09 -27.56
CA GLU A 35 7.53 -0.92 -28.52
C GLU A 35 6.01 -1.04 -28.54
N HIS A 36 5.33 -0.68 -27.44
CA HIS A 36 3.88 -0.79 -27.29
C HIS A 36 3.14 0.57 -27.37
N ASP A 37 3.79 1.66 -27.79
CA ASP A 37 3.20 3.02 -27.85
C ASP A 37 2.66 3.56 -26.50
N LEU A 38 3.31 3.16 -25.40
CA LEU A 38 2.97 3.55 -24.04
C LEU A 38 3.96 4.56 -23.44
N ALA A 39 5.09 4.83 -24.11
CA ALA A 39 6.12 5.78 -23.67
C ALA A 39 5.58 7.19 -23.37
N LYS A 40 4.46 7.58 -24.01
CA LYS A 40 3.75 8.85 -23.74
C LYS A 40 3.28 9.00 -22.29
N TYR A 41 3.09 7.91 -21.56
CA TYR A 41 2.70 7.92 -20.15
C TYR A 41 3.89 7.94 -19.18
N ALA A 42 5.10 7.66 -19.65
CA ALA A 42 6.33 7.66 -18.85
C ALA A 42 7.20 8.91 -19.09
N ARG A 43 6.57 10.06 -19.36
CA ARG A 43 7.29 11.34 -19.49
C ARG A 43 7.76 11.79 -18.11
N ALA A 44 8.96 12.37 -18.03
CA ALA A 44 9.56 12.78 -16.76
C ALA A 44 8.63 13.61 -15.87
N TRP A 45 7.89 14.58 -16.41
CA TRP A 45 6.96 15.40 -15.60
C TRP A 45 5.76 14.59 -15.05
N ILE A 46 5.30 13.56 -15.76
CA ILE A 46 4.23 12.66 -15.30
C ILE A 46 4.78 11.80 -14.15
N LEU A 47 5.97 11.24 -14.35
CA LEU A 47 6.64 10.40 -13.35
C LEU A 47 6.93 11.16 -12.05
N ASN A 48 7.39 12.42 -12.14
CA ASN A 48 7.55 13.29 -10.98
C ASN A 48 6.23 13.58 -10.26
N LEU A 49 5.14 13.80 -11.02
CA LEU A 49 3.82 14.01 -10.43
C LEU A 49 3.35 12.75 -9.69
N VAL A 50 3.55 11.58 -10.30
CA VAL A 50 3.21 10.28 -9.72
C VAL A 50 4.02 10.04 -8.44
N GLU A 51 5.34 10.23 -8.48
CA GLU A 51 6.18 10.17 -7.29
C GLU A 51 5.70 11.11 -6.18
N PHE A 52 5.50 12.39 -6.51
CA PHE A 52 5.04 13.39 -5.54
C PHE A 52 3.76 12.96 -4.84
N VAL A 53 2.77 12.45 -5.60
CA VAL A 53 1.53 12.02 -4.96
C VAL A 53 1.71 10.79 -4.09
N HIS A 54 2.60 9.83 -4.40
CA HIS A 54 2.84 8.68 -3.53
C HIS A 54 3.45 9.06 -2.18
N TRP A 55 4.18 10.17 -2.12
CA TRP A 55 4.66 10.74 -0.85
C TRP A 55 3.59 11.52 -0.09
N LEU A 56 2.54 11.99 -0.78
CA LEU A 56 1.50 12.83 -0.17
C LEU A 56 0.75 12.15 1.00
N PRO A 57 0.40 10.85 0.98
CA PRO A 57 -0.27 10.15 2.09
C PRO A 57 0.42 10.28 3.45
N PHE A 58 1.72 10.54 3.51
CA PHE A 58 2.41 10.75 4.78
C PHE A 58 1.83 11.93 5.56
N VAL A 59 1.50 13.03 4.87
CA VAL A 59 1.00 14.25 5.51
C VAL A 59 -0.33 14.01 6.25
N PRO A 60 -1.42 13.53 5.60
CA PRO A 60 -2.66 13.25 6.31
C PRO A 60 -2.52 12.13 7.34
N THR A 61 -1.63 11.14 7.14
CA THR A 61 -1.34 10.13 8.17
C THR A 61 -0.78 10.75 9.44
N PHE A 62 0.23 11.61 9.35
CA PHE A 62 0.79 12.27 10.52
C PHE A 62 -0.22 13.20 11.19
N ILE A 63 -1.04 13.90 10.40
CA ILE A 63 -2.15 14.72 10.92
C ILE A 63 -3.14 13.85 11.69
N LEU A 64 -3.58 12.72 11.13
CA LEU A 64 -4.50 11.79 11.77
C LEU A 64 -3.94 11.25 13.09
N SER A 65 -2.71 10.74 13.08
CA SER A 65 -2.05 10.23 14.29
C SER A 65 -1.86 11.32 15.35
N PHE A 66 -1.53 12.55 14.93
CA PHE A 66 -1.41 13.68 15.82
C PHE A 66 -2.75 14.07 16.45
N ILE A 67 -3.83 14.06 15.68
CA ILE A 67 -5.18 14.30 16.16
C ILE A 67 -5.60 13.24 17.18
N ILE A 68 -5.36 11.96 16.89
CA ILE A 68 -5.62 10.85 17.83
C ILE A 68 -4.82 11.05 19.13
N PHE A 69 -3.56 11.46 19.01
CA PHE A 69 -2.71 11.76 20.17
C PHE A 69 -3.26 12.92 21.02
N GLN A 70 -3.63 14.03 20.38
CA GLN A 70 -4.18 15.21 21.07
C GLN A 70 -5.48 14.91 21.80
N HIS A 71 -6.32 14.03 21.25
CA HIS A 71 -7.61 13.62 21.84
C HIS A 71 -7.55 12.27 22.54
N SER A 72 -6.36 11.80 22.92
CA SER A 72 -6.14 10.48 23.53
C SER A 72 -6.96 10.27 24.81
N SER A 73 -7.18 11.31 25.63
CA SER A 73 -8.03 11.21 26.82
C SER A 73 -9.50 10.95 26.49
N ASN A 74 -10.05 11.60 25.45
CA ASN A 74 -11.43 11.36 25.01
C ASN A 74 -11.54 9.95 24.43
N LEU A 75 -10.56 9.55 23.63
CA LEU A 75 -10.52 8.22 23.05
C LEU A 75 -10.33 7.12 24.10
N HIS A 76 -9.59 7.39 25.18
CA HIS A 76 -9.46 6.48 26.32
C HIS A 76 -10.82 6.23 26.98
N LEU A 77 -11.65 7.28 27.17
CA LEU A 77 -12.99 7.12 27.73
C LEU A 77 -13.90 6.27 26.83
N LEU A 78 -13.73 6.40 25.50
CA LEU A 78 -14.50 5.62 24.52
C LEU A 78 -14.03 4.16 24.43
N LEU A 79 -12.72 3.94 24.36
CA LEU A 79 -12.13 2.62 24.10
C LEU A 79 -11.87 1.82 25.38
N GLY A 80 -11.67 2.48 26.52
CA GLY A 80 -11.51 1.89 27.85
C GLY A 80 -10.07 1.62 28.28
N SER A 81 -9.06 1.79 27.42
CA SER A 81 -7.65 1.60 27.81
C SER A 81 -6.65 2.36 26.94
N ASP A 82 -5.49 2.71 27.53
CA ASP A 82 -4.40 3.40 26.83
C ASP A 82 -3.79 2.55 25.71
N ILE A 83 -3.77 1.23 25.89
CA ILE A 83 -3.25 0.33 24.86
C ILE A 83 -4.15 0.33 23.62
N GLN A 84 -5.47 0.43 23.78
CA GLN A 84 -6.38 0.55 22.66
C GLN A 84 -6.19 1.87 21.91
N VAL A 85 -6.06 2.97 22.64
CA VAL A 85 -5.74 4.29 22.06
C VAL A 85 -4.42 4.23 21.27
N PHE A 86 -3.38 3.63 21.86
CA PHE A 86 -2.09 3.44 21.21
C PHE A 86 -2.20 2.63 19.91
N LEU A 87 -2.98 1.55 19.91
CA LEU A 87 -3.18 0.72 18.72
C LEU A 87 -3.94 1.45 17.60
N VAL A 88 -4.96 2.25 17.95
CA VAL A 88 -5.67 3.11 16.98
C VAL A 88 -4.74 4.18 16.41
N LEU A 89 -3.90 4.81 17.24
CA LEU A 89 -2.91 5.79 16.82
C LEU A 89 -1.85 5.20 15.89
N LEU A 90 -1.36 4.01 16.22
CA LEU A 90 -0.28 3.33 15.51
C LEU A 90 -0.73 2.78 14.15
N SER A 91 -1.99 2.37 14.04
CA SER A 91 -2.53 1.77 12.82
C SER A 91 -2.25 2.57 11.52
N PRO A 92 -2.63 3.85 11.41
CA PRO A 92 -2.41 4.61 10.18
C PRO A 92 -0.91 4.80 9.86
N LEU A 93 -0.04 4.89 10.89
CA LEU A 93 1.41 4.93 10.69
C LEU A 93 1.90 3.63 10.07
N VAL A 94 1.58 2.48 10.69
CA VAL A 94 2.02 1.16 10.19
C VAL A 94 1.54 0.91 8.76
N GLN A 95 0.31 1.28 8.43
CA GLN A 95 -0.21 1.20 7.06
C GLN A 95 0.60 2.08 6.09
N THR A 96 0.86 3.33 6.46
CA THR A 96 1.64 4.26 5.61
C THR A 96 3.08 3.81 5.42
N PHE A 97 3.73 3.31 6.47
CA PHE A 97 5.06 2.69 6.36
C PHE A 97 5.04 1.41 5.52
N GLY A 98 3.95 0.65 5.52
CA GLY A 98 3.73 -0.44 4.58
C GLY A 98 3.75 0.02 3.12
N GLY A 99 3.20 1.20 2.84
CA GLY A 99 3.26 1.84 1.51
C GLY A 99 4.68 2.16 1.02
N LEU A 100 5.66 2.35 1.91
CA LEU A 100 7.06 2.55 1.53
C LEU A 100 7.63 1.39 0.73
N MET A 101 7.12 0.17 0.91
CA MET A 101 7.58 -0.99 0.17
C MET A 101 7.27 -0.85 -1.32
N GLY A 102 6.07 -0.34 -1.66
CA GLY A 102 5.69 0.00 -3.03
C GLY A 102 6.48 1.19 -3.58
N ILE A 103 6.64 2.25 -2.77
CA ILE A 103 7.43 3.44 -3.16
C ILE A 103 8.88 3.06 -3.48
N THR A 104 9.51 2.23 -2.65
CA THR A 104 10.90 1.80 -2.85
C THR A 104 11.03 0.95 -4.12
N MET A 105 10.05 0.09 -4.39
CA MET A 105 10.01 -0.67 -5.64
C MET A 105 9.88 0.27 -6.85
N HIS A 106 8.95 1.23 -6.81
CA HIS A 106 8.78 2.20 -7.87
C HIS A 106 10.02 3.06 -8.09
N GLU A 107 10.67 3.50 -7.01
CA GLU A 107 11.94 4.23 -7.06
C GLU A 107 13.03 3.43 -7.78
N TYR A 108 13.19 2.15 -7.41
CA TYR A 108 14.11 1.23 -8.08
C TYR A 108 13.80 1.11 -9.59
N GLU A 109 12.52 1.12 -9.96
CA GLU A 109 12.06 0.98 -11.34
C GLU A 109 12.03 2.31 -12.12
N GLY A 110 12.49 3.42 -11.51
CA GLY A 110 12.47 4.76 -12.10
C GLY A 110 11.07 5.33 -12.27
N TRP A 111 10.14 4.90 -11.41
CA TRP A 111 8.70 5.21 -11.40
C TRP A 111 7.92 4.75 -12.63
N GLN A 112 8.53 3.93 -13.49
CA GLN A 112 7.89 3.41 -14.69
C GLN A 112 7.28 2.04 -14.41
N VAL A 113 5.95 1.99 -14.41
CA VAL A 113 5.22 0.71 -14.31
C VAL A 113 5.09 0.08 -15.69
N VAL A 114 5.74 -1.06 -15.88
CA VAL A 114 5.83 -1.81 -17.15
C VAL A 114 5.73 -3.31 -16.91
N PHE A 115 5.76 -4.11 -17.98
CA PHE A 115 5.78 -5.57 -17.91
C PHE A 115 6.82 -6.10 -16.93
N PHE A 116 6.40 -7.06 -16.09
CA PHE A 116 7.27 -7.72 -15.11
C PHE A 116 7.88 -8.99 -15.71
N GLN A 117 9.18 -9.14 -15.55
CA GLN A 117 9.92 -10.29 -16.06
C GLN A 117 10.63 -11.01 -14.93
N ASN A 118 10.51 -12.34 -14.90
CA ASN A 118 11.22 -13.18 -13.95
C ASN A 118 12.73 -13.20 -14.29
N PRO A 119 13.61 -12.68 -13.40
CA PRO A 119 15.04 -12.68 -13.63
C PRO A 119 15.68 -14.08 -13.60
N LEU A 120 14.96 -15.11 -13.13
CA LEU A 120 15.45 -16.49 -13.18
C LEU A 120 15.24 -17.17 -14.54
N ASP A 121 14.27 -16.69 -15.32
CA ASP A 121 13.89 -17.35 -16.57
C ASP A 121 14.54 -16.71 -17.80
N THR A 122 15.13 -15.52 -17.64
CA THR A 122 15.57 -14.68 -18.76
C THR A 122 16.76 -13.78 -18.42
N ASP A 123 17.46 -13.26 -19.43
CA ASP A 123 18.49 -12.22 -19.29
C ASP A 123 17.83 -10.85 -18.93
N PHE A 124 17.35 -10.71 -17.70
CA PHE A 124 16.66 -9.51 -17.21
C PHE A 124 17.53 -8.24 -17.32
N LYS A 125 16.92 -7.18 -17.84
CA LYS A 125 17.52 -5.83 -17.91
C LYS A 125 16.50 -4.80 -17.46
N ILE A 126 16.85 -4.03 -16.43
CA ILE A 126 15.97 -3.02 -15.85
C ILE A 126 15.53 -1.94 -16.85
N LYS A 127 16.33 -1.66 -17.89
CA LYS A 127 15.97 -0.70 -18.93
C LYS A 127 14.82 -1.18 -19.82
N ASP A 128 14.59 -2.50 -19.87
CA ASP A 128 13.65 -3.12 -20.80
C ASP A 128 12.31 -3.40 -20.09
N CYS A 129 12.36 -3.96 -18.88
CA CYS A 129 11.20 -4.43 -18.11
C CYS A 129 11.33 -4.13 -16.59
N ASN A 130 10.28 -4.45 -15.83
CA ASN A 130 10.24 -4.41 -14.37
C ASN A 130 10.59 -5.77 -13.75
N ASN A 131 11.03 -5.76 -12.48
CA ASN A 131 11.56 -6.95 -11.82
C ASN A 131 10.45 -7.67 -11.05
N GLU A 132 10.06 -8.86 -11.53
CA GLU A 132 8.98 -9.63 -10.90
C GLU A 132 9.29 -10.07 -9.46
N TRP A 133 10.54 -10.45 -9.18
CA TRP A 133 10.96 -10.87 -7.84
C TRP A 133 10.95 -9.71 -6.85
N LEU A 134 11.39 -8.52 -7.30
CA LEU A 134 11.31 -7.33 -6.45
C LEU A 134 9.85 -7.00 -6.12
N ARG A 135 8.94 -7.10 -7.10
CA ARG A 135 7.50 -6.92 -6.88
C ARG A 135 6.95 -7.91 -5.87
N GLU A 136 7.30 -9.20 -5.99
CA GLU A 136 6.87 -10.21 -5.02
C GLU A 136 7.30 -9.87 -3.59
N VAL A 137 8.55 -9.46 -3.40
CA VAL A 137 9.09 -9.08 -2.08
C VAL A 137 8.41 -7.81 -1.56
N ALA A 138 8.29 -6.78 -2.39
CA ALA A 138 7.65 -5.52 -2.04
C ALA A 138 6.18 -5.74 -1.63
N TYR A 139 5.43 -6.52 -2.42
CA TYR A 139 4.04 -6.84 -2.16
C TYR A 139 3.88 -7.63 -0.86
N LYS A 140 4.71 -8.66 -0.63
CA LYS A 140 4.67 -9.43 0.62
C LYS A 140 4.81 -8.51 1.84
N LEU A 141 5.80 -7.62 1.83
CA LEU A 141 6.05 -6.71 2.94
C LEU A 141 4.96 -5.64 3.07
N LEU A 142 4.49 -5.10 1.94
CA LEU A 142 3.38 -4.15 1.89
C LEU A 142 2.13 -4.76 2.54
N PHE A 143 1.67 -5.92 2.07
CA PHE A 143 0.45 -6.55 2.58
C PHE A 143 0.59 -7.03 4.02
N PHE A 144 1.79 -7.45 4.44
CA PHE A 144 2.06 -7.78 5.84
C PHE A 144 1.90 -6.56 6.75
N LEU A 145 2.55 -5.43 6.41
CA LEU A 145 2.48 -4.20 7.19
C LEU A 145 1.10 -3.57 7.15
N GLN A 146 0.46 -3.51 5.98
CA GLN A 146 -0.93 -3.06 5.85
C GLN A 146 -1.86 -3.93 6.72
N GLY A 147 -1.72 -5.25 6.67
CA GLY A 147 -2.46 -6.19 7.51
C GLY A 147 -2.22 -5.97 9.01
N ALA A 148 -0.97 -5.73 9.42
CA ALA A 148 -0.62 -5.42 10.80
C ALA A 148 -1.28 -4.11 11.29
N GLY A 149 -1.33 -3.09 10.43
CA GLY A 149 -2.03 -1.84 10.72
C GLY A 149 -3.55 -2.02 10.81
N LEU A 150 -4.17 -2.78 9.91
CA LEU A 150 -5.60 -3.12 9.97
C LEU A 150 -5.94 -3.89 11.25
N LEU A 151 -5.06 -4.81 11.66
CA LEU A 151 -5.18 -5.57 12.89
C LEU A 151 -5.04 -4.67 14.11
N ALA A 152 -4.05 -3.76 14.14
CA ALA A 152 -3.88 -2.80 15.22
C ALA A 152 -5.14 -1.96 15.42
N PHE A 153 -5.73 -1.41 14.35
CA PHE A 153 -6.98 -0.66 14.45
C PHE A 153 -8.12 -1.51 15.00
N SER A 154 -8.30 -2.73 14.47
CA SER A 154 -9.38 -3.63 14.89
C SER A 154 -9.24 -4.03 16.37
N LEU A 155 -8.01 -4.30 16.83
CA LEU A 155 -7.72 -4.57 18.24
C LEU A 155 -7.95 -3.34 19.13
N GLY A 156 -7.60 -2.15 18.62
CA GLY A 156 -7.85 -0.89 19.32
C GLY A 156 -9.34 -0.63 19.51
N VAL A 157 -10.13 -0.83 18.46
CA VAL A 157 -11.57 -0.59 18.46
C VAL A 157 -12.35 -1.66 19.24
N PHE A 158 -12.13 -2.95 18.97
CA PHE A 158 -12.87 -4.03 19.64
C PHE A 158 -12.28 -4.43 21.01
N GLY A 159 -11.13 -3.87 21.37
CA GLY A 159 -10.44 -4.13 22.62
C GLY A 159 -9.65 -5.43 22.66
N ILE A 160 -8.84 -5.55 23.70
CA ILE A 160 -7.94 -6.69 23.90
C ILE A 160 -8.64 -7.74 24.78
N ASN A 161 -9.12 -8.81 24.14
CA ASN A 161 -9.79 -9.91 24.79
C ASN A 161 -9.36 -11.25 24.14
N LYS A 162 -9.83 -12.37 24.69
CA LYS A 162 -9.42 -13.71 24.21
C LYS A 162 -9.69 -13.92 22.72
N ILE A 163 -10.81 -13.40 22.21
CA ILE A 163 -11.22 -13.57 20.81
C ILE A 163 -10.34 -12.72 19.91
N THR A 164 -10.17 -11.44 20.24
CA THR A 164 -9.38 -10.52 19.42
C THR A 164 -7.89 -10.87 19.44
N LEU A 165 -7.36 -11.34 20.58
CA LEU A 165 -6.00 -11.88 20.68
C LEU A 165 -5.81 -13.17 19.88
N ALA A 166 -6.78 -14.10 19.93
CA ALA A 166 -6.71 -15.32 19.13
C ALA A 166 -6.75 -14.99 17.63
N PHE A 167 -7.63 -14.08 17.22
CA PHE A 167 -7.70 -13.57 15.85
C PHE A 167 -6.38 -12.94 15.39
N ALA A 168 -5.77 -12.10 16.23
CA ALA A 168 -4.48 -11.47 15.97
C ALA A 168 -3.34 -12.49 15.85
N ALA A 169 -3.27 -13.44 16.79
CA ALA A 169 -2.25 -14.48 16.78
C ALA A 169 -2.37 -15.37 15.54
N ILE A 170 -3.58 -15.81 15.19
CA ILE A 170 -3.82 -16.62 13.99
C ILE A 170 -3.45 -15.83 12.73
N SER A 171 -3.86 -14.56 12.64
CA SER A 171 -3.51 -13.69 11.51
C SER A 171 -2.00 -13.56 11.37
N ALA A 172 -1.28 -13.28 12.47
CA ALA A 172 0.17 -13.14 12.48
C ALA A 172 0.89 -14.45 12.11
N ILE A 173 0.45 -15.59 12.64
CA ILE A 173 1.00 -16.91 12.32
C ILE A 173 0.83 -17.19 10.83
N ILE A 174 -0.38 -17.08 10.29
CA ILE A 174 -0.62 -17.37 8.87
C ILE A 174 0.15 -16.39 7.98
N ALA A 175 0.22 -15.10 8.34
CA ALA A 175 0.95 -14.11 7.57
C ALA A 175 2.48 -14.35 7.59
N PHE A 176 3.04 -14.79 8.71
CA PHE A 176 4.49 -14.94 8.87
C PHE A 176 5.02 -16.32 8.44
N ILE A 177 4.35 -17.40 8.84
CA ILE A 177 4.78 -18.78 8.56
C ILE A 177 3.94 -19.48 7.48
N GLY A 178 2.90 -18.83 6.96
CA GLY A 178 2.07 -19.40 5.91
C GLY A 178 2.87 -19.71 4.63
N PRO A 179 2.38 -20.65 3.82
CA PRO A 179 3.06 -21.02 2.59
C PRO A 179 3.08 -19.83 1.62
N GLN A 180 4.21 -19.64 0.93
CA GLN A 180 4.35 -18.58 -0.08
C GLN A 180 3.69 -18.95 -1.42
N ASN A 181 3.34 -20.22 -1.61
CA ASN A 181 2.67 -20.75 -2.81
C ASN A 181 1.40 -21.55 -2.42
N PRO A 182 0.37 -21.60 -3.28
CA PRO A 182 0.26 -20.89 -4.56
C PRO A 182 0.11 -19.37 -4.38
N LYS A 183 0.41 -18.62 -5.45
CA LYS A 183 0.11 -17.18 -5.55
C LYS A 183 -1.35 -16.98 -5.93
N ALA A 184 -1.94 -15.89 -5.47
CA ALA A 184 -3.27 -15.42 -5.83
C ALA A 184 -3.26 -14.65 -7.17
N THR A 185 -2.29 -14.94 -8.04
CA THR A 185 -2.11 -14.28 -9.33
C THR A 185 -3.33 -14.52 -10.23
N PHE A 186 -3.81 -13.45 -10.85
CA PHE A 186 -4.85 -13.51 -11.89
C PHE A 186 -4.41 -12.67 -13.08
N TYR A 187 -5.11 -12.81 -14.22
CA TYR A 187 -4.73 -12.15 -15.47
C TYR A 187 -5.68 -11.00 -15.78
N VAL A 188 -5.11 -9.82 -16.05
CA VAL A 188 -5.84 -8.66 -16.57
C VAL A 188 -5.09 -8.17 -17.80
N ASN A 189 -5.75 -8.10 -18.96
CA ASN A 189 -5.11 -7.78 -20.24
C ASN A 189 -3.90 -8.67 -20.55
N GLU A 190 -4.02 -9.98 -20.30
CA GLU A 190 -2.94 -10.98 -20.48
C GLU A 190 -1.72 -10.78 -19.56
N GLN A 191 -1.80 -9.83 -18.62
CA GLN A 191 -0.75 -9.57 -17.64
C GLN A 191 -1.02 -10.28 -16.32
N PRO A 192 -0.05 -11.04 -15.78
CA PRO A 192 -0.16 -11.58 -14.43
C PRO A 192 -0.07 -10.41 -13.43
N VAL A 193 -1.15 -10.24 -12.67
CA VAL A 193 -1.23 -9.25 -11.60
C VAL A 193 -1.35 -9.94 -10.26
N PHE A 194 -0.92 -9.23 -9.21
CA PHE A 194 -1.10 -9.65 -7.82
C PHE A 194 -0.29 -10.90 -7.41
N PRO A 195 1.06 -10.84 -7.41
CA PRO A 195 1.94 -11.95 -7.04
C PRO A 195 2.01 -12.21 -5.51
N LEU A 196 0.88 -12.10 -4.82
CA LEU A 196 0.77 -12.32 -3.38
C LEU A 196 0.43 -13.78 -3.08
N SER A 197 0.92 -14.37 -1.98
CA SER A 197 0.50 -15.72 -1.62
C SER A 197 -0.99 -15.78 -1.28
N VAL A 198 -1.66 -16.90 -1.61
CA VAL A 198 -3.08 -17.10 -1.27
C VAL A 198 -3.31 -16.99 0.24
N SER A 199 -2.38 -17.53 1.04
CA SER A 199 -2.41 -17.46 2.51
C SER A 199 -2.44 -16.02 3.02
N MET A 200 -1.52 -15.17 2.54
CA MET A 200 -1.46 -13.76 2.92
C MET A 200 -2.68 -12.99 2.41
N SER A 201 -3.12 -13.27 1.19
CA SER A 201 -4.31 -12.63 0.58
C SER A 201 -5.56 -12.86 1.43
N ILE A 202 -5.79 -14.10 1.89
CA ILE A 202 -6.92 -14.44 2.75
C ILE A 202 -6.83 -13.69 4.08
N VAL A 203 -5.67 -13.70 4.73
CA VAL A 203 -5.48 -12.99 6.00
C VAL A 203 -5.75 -11.49 5.83
N PHE A 204 -5.23 -10.89 4.78
CA PHE A 204 -5.43 -9.48 4.48
C PHE A 204 -6.90 -9.14 4.26
N ILE A 205 -7.61 -9.90 3.41
CA ILE A 205 -9.04 -9.68 3.12
C ILE A 205 -9.87 -9.82 4.41
N VAL A 206 -9.61 -10.84 5.23
CA VAL A 206 -10.32 -11.01 6.50
C VAL A 206 -10.06 -9.83 7.44
N ASN A 207 -8.81 -9.37 7.55
CA ASN A 207 -8.47 -8.19 8.36
C ASN A 207 -9.14 -6.93 7.82
N ALA A 208 -9.19 -6.73 6.49
CA ALA A 208 -9.86 -5.59 5.87
C ALA A 208 -11.37 -5.61 6.15
N VAL A 209 -12.03 -6.77 6.11
CA VAL A 209 -13.46 -6.92 6.43
C VAL A 209 -13.72 -6.62 7.91
N VAL A 210 -12.90 -7.17 8.83
CA VAL A 210 -13.02 -6.88 10.27
C VAL A 210 -12.79 -5.40 10.54
N ASN A 211 -11.81 -4.79 9.87
CA ASN A 211 -11.53 -3.37 9.97
C ASN A 211 -12.71 -2.53 9.45
N PHE A 212 -13.33 -2.92 8.34
CA PHE A 212 -14.55 -2.29 7.84
C PHE A 212 -15.64 -2.26 8.92
N PHE A 213 -15.90 -3.38 9.60
CA PHE A 213 -16.84 -3.41 10.74
C PHE A 213 -16.37 -2.59 11.95
N ALA A 214 -15.06 -2.50 12.20
CA ALA A 214 -14.51 -1.65 13.26
C ALA A 214 -14.84 -0.17 13.01
N TYR A 215 -14.84 0.30 11.76
CA TYR A 215 -15.28 1.67 11.44
C TYR A 215 -16.74 1.91 11.85
N PHE A 216 -17.64 0.99 11.51
CA PHE A 216 -19.04 1.10 11.93
C PHE A 216 -19.17 1.12 13.46
N HIS A 217 -18.41 0.27 14.16
CA HIS A 217 -18.45 0.23 15.61
C HIS A 217 -17.92 1.51 16.27
N LEU A 218 -16.79 2.04 15.78
CA LEU A 218 -16.14 3.21 16.36
C LEU A 218 -16.97 4.50 16.17
N PHE A 219 -17.56 4.67 14.98
CA PHE A 219 -18.20 5.93 14.59
C PHE A 219 -19.72 5.97 14.74
N ASP A 220 -20.38 4.88 15.15
CA ASP A 220 -21.85 4.80 15.25
C ASP A 220 -22.46 5.95 16.05
N THR A 221 -22.08 6.06 17.32
CA THR A 221 -22.59 7.11 18.23
C THR A 221 -22.24 8.52 17.76
N ALA A 222 -21.03 8.71 17.21
CA ALA A 222 -20.56 10.01 16.73
C ALA A 222 -21.38 10.49 15.52
N LEU A 223 -21.60 9.60 14.55
CA LEU A 223 -22.42 9.89 13.37
C LEU A 223 -23.87 10.15 13.74
N ALA A 224 -24.44 9.36 14.65
CA ALA A 224 -25.79 9.57 15.16
C ALA A 224 -25.93 10.95 15.83
N THR A 225 -24.95 11.34 16.66
CA THR A 225 -24.93 12.65 17.34
C THR A 225 -24.83 13.80 16.34
N ALA A 226 -24.08 13.62 15.24
CA ALA A 226 -23.97 14.58 14.16
C ALA A 226 -25.17 14.58 13.17
N ASN A 227 -26.21 13.77 13.41
CA ASN A 227 -27.32 13.53 12.47
C ASN A 227 -26.86 13.07 11.08
N LEU A 228 -25.80 12.28 11.02
CA LEU A 228 -25.24 11.72 9.79
C LEU A 228 -25.60 10.23 9.62
N PRO A 229 -25.81 9.74 8.39
CA PRO A 229 -26.11 8.34 8.14
C PRO A 229 -24.96 7.41 8.54
N ILE A 230 -25.28 6.29 9.21
CA ILE A 230 -24.29 5.28 9.63
C ILE A 230 -23.49 4.69 8.46
N VAL A 231 -24.07 4.63 7.26
CA VAL A 231 -23.38 4.17 6.04
C VAL A 231 -22.12 4.99 5.71
N LEU A 232 -22.03 6.23 6.20
CA LEU A 232 -20.85 7.06 6.01
C LEU A 232 -19.60 6.47 6.68
N ALA A 233 -19.73 5.70 7.77
CA ALA A 233 -18.59 5.03 8.42
C ALA A 233 -17.78 4.15 7.45
N GLY A 234 -18.42 3.59 6.43
CA GLY A 234 -17.78 2.76 5.41
C GLY A 234 -17.05 3.53 4.31
N VAL A 235 -17.19 4.86 4.20
CA VAL A 235 -16.63 5.63 3.10
C VAL A 235 -15.10 5.62 3.12
N ALA A 236 -14.49 5.86 4.29
CA ALA A 236 -13.04 5.90 4.40
C ALA A 236 -12.37 4.57 4.01
N PRO A 237 -12.75 3.41 4.58
CA PRO A 237 -12.16 2.13 4.17
C PRO A 237 -12.50 1.75 2.72
N ALA A 238 -13.67 2.14 2.20
CA ALA A 238 -14.02 1.87 0.80
C ALA A 238 -13.14 2.67 -0.19
N LEU A 239 -12.85 3.94 0.11
CA LEU A 239 -11.94 4.77 -0.70
C LEU A 239 -10.51 4.21 -0.69
N LEU A 240 -10.02 3.79 0.48
CA LEU A 240 -8.71 3.15 0.59
C LEU A 240 -8.64 1.85 -0.22
N MET A 241 -9.64 0.99 -0.09
CA MET A 241 -9.74 -0.26 -0.85
C MET A 241 -9.78 0.02 -2.36
N LEU A 242 -10.57 1.00 -2.80
CA LEU A 242 -10.67 1.37 -4.20
C LEU A 242 -9.32 1.88 -4.75
N GLY A 243 -8.61 2.72 -3.98
CA GLY A 243 -7.27 3.16 -4.32
C GLY A 243 -6.31 1.99 -4.53
N GLY A 244 -6.25 1.05 -3.57
CA GLY A 244 -5.41 -0.14 -3.68
C GLY A 244 -5.75 -1.04 -4.86
N VAL A 245 -7.04 -1.20 -5.20
CA VAL A 245 -7.47 -1.97 -6.38
C VAL A 245 -7.07 -1.28 -7.69
N ILE A 246 -7.26 0.04 -7.80
CA ILE A 246 -6.85 0.79 -8.99
C ILE A 246 -5.34 0.67 -9.20
N GLU A 247 -4.55 0.82 -8.14
CA GLU A 247 -3.09 0.71 -8.18
C GLU A 247 -2.63 -0.71 -8.56
N GLY A 248 -2.96 -1.69 -7.72
CA GLY A 248 -2.42 -3.05 -7.84
C GLY A 248 -3.03 -3.89 -8.98
N VAL A 249 -4.10 -3.41 -9.62
CA VAL A 249 -4.76 -4.13 -10.72
C VAL A 249 -4.76 -3.32 -12.00
N ILE A 250 -5.32 -2.11 -12.00
CA ILE A 250 -5.52 -1.35 -13.24
C ILE A 250 -4.21 -0.72 -13.70
N ALA A 251 -3.50 -0.06 -12.81
CA ALA A 251 -2.27 0.64 -13.16
C ALA A 251 -1.19 -0.35 -13.62
N GLU A 252 -1.05 -1.47 -12.92
CA GLU A 252 -0.08 -2.52 -13.23
C GLU A 252 -0.44 -3.42 -14.43
N SER A 253 -1.67 -3.36 -14.95
CA SER A 253 -2.06 -4.11 -16.16
C SER A 253 -2.19 -3.25 -17.42
N THR A 254 -2.26 -1.93 -17.26
CA THR A 254 -2.39 -0.99 -18.39
C THR A 254 -1.12 -0.18 -18.64
N PHE A 255 -0.19 -0.17 -17.67
CA PHE A 255 1.08 0.57 -17.71
C PHE A 255 0.90 2.08 -17.95
N ASN A 256 -0.29 2.59 -17.63
CA ASN A 256 -0.64 3.99 -17.72
C ASN A 256 -0.51 4.64 -16.34
N GLN A 257 0.49 5.51 -16.22
CA GLN A 257 0.87 6.17 -14.97
C GLN A 257 -0.23 7.07 -14.38
N TRP A 258 -1.21 7.49 -15.20
CA TRP A 258 -2.38 8.21 -14.68
C TRP A 258 -3.24 7.37 -13.74
N TRP A 259 -3.25 6.05 -13.88
CA TRP A 259 -3.98 5.19 -12.95
C TRP A 259 -3.32 5.15 -11.56
N HIS A 260 -2.00 5.22 -11.48
CA HIS A 260 -1.31 5.40 -10.19
C HIS A 260 -1.72 6.73 -9.56
N PHE A 261 -1.72 7.81 -10.32
CA PHE A 261 -2.15 9.12 -9.83
C PHE A 261 -3.60 9.08 -9.29
N ILE A 262 -4.52 8.45 -10.04
CA ILE A 262 -5.93 8.29 -9.62
C ILE A 262 -6.03 7.42 -8.36
N ALA A 263 -5.32 6.30 -8.30
CA ALA A 263 -5.31 5.44 -7.12
C ALA A 263 -4.93 6.20 -5.86
N VAL A 264 -3.85 7.00 -5.96
CA VAL A 264 -3.35 7.80 -4.84
C VAL A 264 -4.33 8.92 -4.43
N ILE A 265 -5.11 9.48 -5.37
CA ILE A 265 -6.21 10.39 -5.02
C ILE A 265 -7.22 9.68 -4.12
N PHE A 266 -7.65 8.46 -4.48
CA PHE A 266 -8.59 7.69 -3.65
C PHE A 266 -8.02 7.37 -2.27
N LEU A 267 -6.73 7.00 -2.20
CA LEU A 267 -6.04 6.76 -0.93
C LEU A 267 -6.05 8.01 -0.04
N ASN A 268 -5.69 9.18 -0.60
CA ASN A 268 -5.67 10.44 0.13
C ASN A 268 -7.07 10.89 0.56
N LEU A 269 -8.08 10.75 -0.31
CA LEU A 269 -9.47 11.03 0.05
C LEU A 269 -9.93 10.12 1.20
N GLY A 270 -9.56 8.84 1.18
CA GLY A 270 -9.80 7.93 2.30
C GLY A 270 -9.24 8.47 3.61
N MET A 271 -7.96 8.88 3.62
CA MET A 271 -7.31 9.45 4.80
C MET A 271 -7.95 10.77 5.27
N ILE A 272 -8.35 11.65 4.36
CA ILE A 272 -9.05 12.90 4.69
C ILE A 272 -10.41 12.60 5.34
N VAL A 273 -11.15 11.63 4.82
CA VAL A 273 -12.42 11.20 5.42
C VAL A 273 -12.18 10.60 6.81
N GLN A 274 -11.10 9.82 7.02
CA GLN A 274 -10.73 9.36 8.37
C GLN A 274 -10.50 10.54 9.32
N ILE A 275 -9.69 11.53 8.93
CA ILE A 275 -9.42 12.72 9.74
C ILE A 275 -10.74 13.41 10.12
N TYR A 276 -11.64 13.60 9.15
CA TYR A 276 -12.94 14.19 9.41
C TYR A 276 -13.79 13.37 10.40
N PHE A 277 -13.86 12.04 10.24
CA PHE A 277 -14.63 11.20 11.16
C PHE A 277 -14.04 11.11 12.55
N PHE A 278 -12.72 11.05 12.69
CA PHE A 278 -12.09 11.19 13.99
C PHE A 278 -12.48 12.52 14.61
N GLY A 279 -12.53 13.60 13.82
CA GLY A 279 -13.11 14.91 14.17
C GLY A 279 -14.46 14.88 14.89
N LEU A 280 -15.28 13.85 14.67
CA LEU A 280 -16.61 13.70 15.25
C LEU A 280 -16.61 12.97 16.60
N LEU A 281 -15.49 12.39 17.02
CA LEU A 281 -15.40 11.59 18.26
C LEU A 281 -15.24 12.44 19.53
N TRP A 282 -15.16 13.77 19.42
CA TRP A 282 -14.94 14.68 20.53
C TRP A 282 -15.80 15.95 20.46
#